data_AF-A0A920MU09-F1
#
_entry.id   AF-A0A920MU09-F1
#
_cell.length_a   1.000
_cell.length_b   1.000
_cell.length_c   1.000
_cell.angle_alpha   90.00
_cell.angle_beta   90.00
_cell.angle_gamma   90.00
#
_symmetry.space_group_name_H-M   'P 1'
#
loop_
_entity.id
_entity.type
_entity.pdbx_description
1 polymer ?
#
loop_
_entity_poly.entity_id
_entity_poly.type
_entity_poly.pdbx_seq_one_letter_code
_entity_poly.pdbx_strand_id
1 'polypeptide(L)'
;MEKPESQIRQVKLGDLTFENPFTNELRGDEEITNTRRQVHNAYYSRVLPTPTAAPETLIVSEEVSLLLGITSDVADSTEFTEIFSGNAVTADMDPHAMCYGGHQFGNWAGQLGDGRAINLGQVTGIDSNSYMLQLKGAGPTPYFSKW
;
A
#
# COMPACT_ATOMS: atom_id res chain seq x y z
N MET A 1 -34.74 4.07 -21.26
CA MET A 1 -34.52 3.58 -19.89
C MET A 1 -33.15 4.10 -19.49
N GLU A 2 -33.11 5.29 -18.89
CA GLU A 2 -31.87 5.91 -18.42
C GLU A 2 -31.28 5.05 -17.30
N LYS A 3 -29.97 4.79 -17.37
CA LYS A 3 -29.24 4.19 -16.25
C LYS A 3 -29.28 5.20 -15.10
N PRO A 4 -29.46 4.76 -13.85
CA PRO A 4 -29.31 5.67 -12.72
C PRO A 4 -27.85 6.12 -12.69
N GLU A 5 -27.61 7.43 -12.79
CA GLU A 5 -26.33 8.02 -12.44
C GLU A 5 -26.02 7.61 -11.00
N SER A 6 -25.05 6.70 -10.82
CA SER A 6 -24.52 6.43 -9.49
C SER A 6 -23.85 7.72 -9.03
N GLN A 7 -24.49 8.44 -8.12
CA GLN A 7 -23.84 9.51 -7.39
C GLN A 7 -22.67 8.89 -6.64
N ILE A 8 -21.47 9.01 -7.19
CA ILE A 8 -20.24 8.56 -6.56
C ILE A 8 -20.12 9.38 -5.28
N ARG A 9 -20.11 8.70 -4.14
CA ARG A 9 -19.81 9.34 -2.85
C ARG A 9 -18.38 9.85 -2.93
N GLN A 10 -18.20 11.18 -2.85
CA GLN A 10 -16.89 11.80 -2.77
C GLN A 10 -16.26 11.46 -1.42
N VAL A 11 -15.03 10.93 -1.43
CA VAL A 11 -14.28 10.57 -0.23
C VAL A 11 -12.95 11.31 -0.23
N LYS A 12 -12.63 12.04 0.85
CA LYS A 12 -11.27 12.56 1.03
C LYS A 12 -10.34 11.42 1.41
N LEU A 13 -9.07 11.52 1.08
CA LEU A 13 -8.09 10.47 1.42
C LEU A 13 -8.02 10.19 2.92
N GLY A 14 -8.07 11.23 3.76
CA GLY A 14 -8.16 11.09 5.21
C GLY A 14 -9.45 10.44 5.73
N ASP A 15 -10.50 10.32 4.90
CA ASP A 15 -11.76 9.67 5.26
C ASP A 15 -11.81 8.18 4.83
N LEU A 16 -10.79 7.70 4.12
CA LEU A 16 -10.67 6.27 3.79
C LEU A 16 -10.50 5.47 5.07
N THR A 17 -11.38 4.51 5.30
CA THR A 17 -11.31 3.62 6.45
C THR A 17 -10.45 2.41 6.12
N PHE A 18 -9.41 2.18 6.93
CA PHE A 18 -8.52 1.04 6.79
C PHE A 18 -8.84 -0.02 7.84
N GLU A 19 -9.17 -1.24 7.40
CA GLU A 19 -9.56 -2.33 8.29
C GLU A 19 -8.36 -3.21 8.69
N ASN A 20 -7.36 -3.30 7.81
CA ASN A 20 -6.08 -4.00 8.01
C ASN A 20 -6.16 -5.41 8.64
N PRO A 21 -7.09 -6.31 8.25
CA PRO A 21 -7.19 -7.64 8.84
C PRO A 21 -5.88 -8.43 8.71
N PHE A 22 -5.13 -8.24 7.62
CA PHE A 22 -3.84 -8.92 7.41
C PHE A 22 -2.84 -8.67 8.55
N THR A 23 -2.66 -7.42 8.98
CA THR A 23 -1.71 -7.09 10.06
C THR A 23 -2.32 -7.19 11.46
N ASN A 24 -3.64 -7.22 11.56
CA ASN A 24 -4.34 -7.45 12.83
C ASN A 24 -4.41 -8.93 13.21
N GLU A 25 -4.50 -9.83 12.23
CA GLU A 25 -4.70 -11.26 12.46
C GLU A 25 -3.43 -12.10 12.33
N LEU A 26 -2.49 -11.69 11.48
CA LEU A 26 -1.25 -12.43 11.26
C LEU A 26 -0.12 -11.93 12.15
N ARG A 27 0.82 -12.83 12.44
CA ARG A 27 2.01 -12.48 13.23
C ARG A 27 2.95 -11.58 12.42
N GLY A 28 3.14 -10.35 12.90
CA GLY A 28 4.17 -9.44 12.41
C GLY A 28 5.55 -9.75 13.00
N ASP A 29 6.57 -9.21 12.33
CA ASP A 29 7.95 -9.22 12.81
C ASP A 29 8.08 -8.38 14.08
N GLU A 30 8.74 -8.93 15.10
CA GLU A 30 8.99 -8.25 16.37
C GLU A 30 10.12 -7.22 16.22
N GLU A 31 11.01 -7.39 15.24
CA GLU A 31 12.07 -6.46 14.94
C GLU A 31 11.57 -5.29 14.07
N ILE A 32 11.60 -4.08 14.62
CA ILE A 32 11.09 -2.87 13.97
C ILE A 32 12.14 -2.12 13.14
N THR A 33 13.42 -2.50 13.23
CA THR A 33 14.46 -1.85 12.43
C THR A 33 14.33 -2.22 10.96
N ASN A 34 14.27 -1.19 10.11
CA ASN A 34 14.30 -1.35 8.66
C ASN A 34 15.74 -1.58 8.18
N THR A 35 16.26 -2.78 8.45
CA THR A 35 17.56 -3.23 7.94
C THR A 35 17.38 -4.53 7.18
N ARG A 36 18.22 -4.74 6.16
CA ARG A 36 18.18 -5.98 5.38
C ARG A 36 18.53 -7.17 6.27
N ARG A 37 17.64 -8.15 6.36
CA ARG A 37 17.82 -9.36 7.18
C ARG A 37 16.87 -10.47 6.74
N GLN A 38 17.17 -11.69 7.15
CA GLN A 38 16.18 -12.76 7.09
C GLN A 38 15.17 -12.57 8.20
N VAL A 39 13.89 -12.71 7.86
CA VAL A 39 12.76 -12.57 8.77
C VAL A 39 12.28 -13.95 9.16
N HIS A 40 12.15 -14.22 10.45
CA HIS A 40 11.74 -15.55 10.91
C HIS A 40 10.45 -15.45 11.70
N ASN A 41 9.58 -16.46 11.54
CA ASN A 41 8.33 -16.60 12.30
C ASN A 41 7.36 -15.40 12.18
N ALA A 42 7.39 -14.68 11.05
CA ALA A 42 6.52 -13.55 10.79
C ALA A 42 6.05 -13.53 9.34
N TYR A 43 4.85 -12.99 9.11
CA TYR A 43 4.22 -12.85 7.79
C TYR A 43 4.53 -11.50 7.13
N TYR A 44 4.95 -10.50 7.91
CA TYR A 44 5.28 -9.17 7.43
C TYR A 44 6.20 -8.45 8.40
N SER A 45 6.84 -7.38 7.94
CA SER A 45 7.57 -6.42 8.77
C SER A 45 6.94 -5.04 8.64
N ARG A 46 6.74 -4.33 9.76
CA ARG A 46 6.31 -2.92 9.71
C ARG A 46 7.43 -2.05 9.19
N VAL A 47 7.12 -1.24 8.19
CA VAL A 47 8.09 -0.37 7.54
C VAL A 47 7.38 0.84 6.93
N LEU A 48 7.91 2.02 7.20
CA LEU A 48 7.40 3.25 6.60
C LEU A 48 7.99 3.45 5.20
N PRO A 49 7.22 4.04 4.26
CA PRO A 49 7.75 4.52 2.99
C PRO A 49 8.93 5.46 3.18
N THR A 50 9.87 5.41 2.23
CA THR A 50 10.95 6.41 2.13
C THR A 50 10.41 7.64 1.41
N PRO A 51 10.44 8.84 2.03
CA PRO A 51 9.93 10.05 1.40
C PRO A 51 10.65 10.40 0.10
N THR A 52 9.87 10.84 -0.89
CA THR A 52 10.34 11.28 -2.19
C THR A 52 10.53 12.80 -2.20
N ALA A 53 11.60 13.28 -2.82
CA ALA A 53 11.83 14.71 -2.99
C ALA A 53 10.95 15.28 -4.11
N ALA A 54 10.23 16.38 -3.83
CA ALA A 54 9.39 17.11 -4.78
C ALA A 54 8.48 16.20 -5.64
N PRO A 55 7.57 15.42 -5.03
CA PRO A 55 6.71 14.51 -5.76
C PRO A 55 5.65 15.28 -6.57
N GLU A 56 5.27 14.72 -7.72
CA GLU A 56 4.20 15.22 -8.58
C GLU A 56 3.35 14.05 -9.10
N THR A 57 2.03 14.23 -9.11
CA THR A 57 1.11 13.28 -9.74
C THR A 57 1.16 13.47 -11.26
N LEU A 58 1.59 12.44 -12.01
CA LEU A 58 1.68 12.51 -13.48
C LEU A 58 0.43 12.01 -14.18
N ILE A 59 -0.11 10.89 -13.71
CA ILE A 59 -1.29 10.24 -14.27
C ILE A 59 -1.99 9.43 -13.20
N VAL A 60 -3.33 9.45 -13.23
CA VAL A 60 -4.18 8.64 -12.37
C VAL A 60 -5.16 7.89 -13.26
N SER A 61 -5.38 6.61 -12.96
CA SER A 61 -6.46 5.87 -13.59
C SER A 61 -7.77 6.24 -12.89
N GLU A 62 -8.62 6.98 -13.60
CA GLU A 62 -9.94 7.38 -13.10
C GLU A 62 -10.80 6.16 -12.73
N GLU A 63 -10.82 5.12 -13.58
CA GLU A 63 -11.58 3.89 -13.30
C GLU A 63 -11.19 3.27 -11.95
N VAL A 64 -9.89 3.20 -11.65
CA VAL A 64 -9.39 2.61 -10.38
C VAL A 64 -9.62 3.54 -9.20
N SER A 65 -9.44 4.86 -9.37
CA SER A 65 -9.67 5.81 -8.27
C SER A 65 -11.14 5.79 -7.83
N LEU A 66 -12.06 5.64 -8.78
CA LEU A 66 -13.49 5.57 -8.53
C LEU A 66 -13.90 4.29 -7.76
N LEU A 67 -13.14 3.18 -7.83
CA LEU A 67 -13.41 2.01 -6.97
C LEU A 67 -13.35 2.36 -5.48
N LEU A 68 -12.56 3.38 -5.13
CA LEU A 68 -12.38 3.87 -3.76
C LEU A 68 -13.20 5.14 -3.48
N GLY A 69 -14.00 5.62 -4.43
CA GLY A 69 -14.70 6.91 -4.32
C GLY A 69 -13.78 8.13 -4.39
N ILE A 70 -12.55 7.97 -4.89
CA ILE A 70 -11.60 9.06 -5.08
C ILE A 70 -11.92 9.75 -6.40
N THR A 71 -12.41 10.98 -6.30
CA THR A 71 -12.75 11.85 -7.43
C THR A 71 -11.50 12.53 -7.99
N SER A 72 -11.60 13.12 -9.19
CA SER A 72 -10.48 13.80 -9.84
C SER A 72 -9.93 14.98 -9.05
N ASP A 73 -10.80 15.77 -8.39
CA ASP A 73 -10.38 16.88 -7.54
C ASP A 73 -9.56 16.42 -6.32
N VAL A 74 -9.87 15.24 -5.78
CA VAL A 74 -9.07 14.63 -4.71
C VAL A 74 -7.77 14.08 -5.29
N ALA A 75 -7.81 13.44 -6.47
CA ALA A 75 -6.62 12.91 -7.15
C ALA A 75 -5.60 13.99 -7.55
N ASP A 76 -6.07 15.20 -7.83
CA ASP A 76 -5.26 16.38 -8.17
C ASP A 76 -4.74 17.13 -6.93
N SER A 77 -5.10 16.69 -5.73
CA SER A 77 -4.72 17.35 -4.48
C SER A 77 -3.28 17.04 -4.06
N THR A 78 -2.67 17.97 -3.32
CA THR A 78 -1.36 17.74 -2.68
C THR A 78 -1.38 16.56 -1.72
N GLU A 79 -2.48 16.35 -0.99
CA GLU A 79 -2.64 15.21 -0.08
C GLU A 79 -2.53 13.87 -0.82
N PHE A 80 -3.16 13.75 -2.00
CA PHE A 80 -3.02 12.57 -2.85
C PHE A 80 -1.57 12.35 -3.28
N THR A 81 -0.91 13.40 -3.76
CA THR A 81 0.51 13.31 -4.13
C THR A 81 1.37 12.89 -2.94
N GLU A 82 1.16 13.46 -1.76
CA GLU A 82 1.95 13.16 -0.56
C GLU A 82 1.76 11.71 -0.08
N ILE A 83 0.53 11.20 -0.05
CA ILE A 83 0.25 9.81 0.34
C ILE A 83 0.83 8.83 -0.68
N PHE A 84 0.52 9.00 -1.96
CA PHE A 84 0.91 8.02 -3.00
C PHE A 84 2.38 8.15 -3.44
N SER A 85 3.11 9.15 -2.94
CA SER A 85 4.58 9.25 -3.05
C SER A 85 5.34 8.76 -1.81
N GLY A 86 4.62 8.34 -0.77
CA GLY A 86 5.21 7.88 0.49
C GLY A 86 5.69 9.01 1.41
N ASN A 87 5.21 10.23 1.20
CA ASN A 87 5.56 11.39 2.02
C ASN A 87 4.61 11.59 3.20
N ALA A 88 3.40 11.01 3.15
CA ALA A 88 2.43 11.04 4.23
C ALA A 88 1.80 9.66 4.43
N VAL A 89 1.39 9.39 5.68
CA VAL A 89 0.57 8.24 6.06
C VAL A 89 -0.54 8.74 7.00
N THR A 90 -1.74 8.18 6.87
CA THR A 90 -2.86 8.53 7.78
C THR A 90 -2.79 7.69 9.06
N ALA A 91 -3.58 8.06 10.07
CA ALA A 91 -3.58 7.36 11.36
C ALA A 91 -4.07 5.91 11.27
N ASP A 92 -4.93 5.60 10.29
CA ASP A 92 -5.54 4.28 10.13
C ASP A 92 -4.70 3.35 9.22
N MET A 93 -3.68 3.88 8.54
CA MET A 93 -2.74 3.07 7.76
C MET A 93 -1.83 2.24 8.69
N ASP A 94 -1.49 1.01 8.30
CA ASP A 94 -0.48 0.18 8.96
C ASP A 94 0.59 -0.24 7.93
N PRO A 95 1.56 0.65 7.62
CA PRO A 95 2.54 0.41 6.58
C PRO A 95 3.40 -0.84 6.83
N HIS A 96 3.40 -1.77 5.89
CA HIS A 96 4.10 -3.05 6.03
C HIS A 96 4.59 -3.65 4.71
N ALA A 97 5.63 -4.47 4.80
CA ALA A 97 6.15 -5.28 3.71
C ALA A 97 5.90 -6.76 4.00
N MET A 98 5.34 -7.49 3.04
CA MET A 98 5.01 -8.92 3.22
C MET A 98 6.25 -9.80 3.11
N CYS A 99 6.28 -10.85 3.95
CA CYS A 99 7.25 -11.93 3.90
C CYS A 99 6.68 -13.11 3.11
N TYR A 100 7.38 -13.51 2.05
CA TYR A 100 7.00 -14.68 1.26
C TYR A 100 8.24 -15.39 0.72
N GLY A 101 8.06 -16.55 0.11
CA GLY A 101 9.12 -17.27 -0.61
C GLY A 101 8.59 -17.77 -1.95
N GLY A 102 9.47 -18.21 -2.83
CA GLY A 102 9.04 -18.65 -4.15
C GLY A 102 10.10 -19.37 -4.95
N HIS A 103 9.64 -20.06 -5.99
CA HIS A 103 10.52 -20.58 -7.02
C HIS A 103 10.77 -19.50 -8.08
N GLN A 104 12.04 -19.25 -8.40
CA GLN A 104 12.46 -18.39 -9.50
C GLN A 104 13.26 -19.20 -10.50
N PHE A 105 12.91 -19.11 -11.78
CA PHE A 105 13.57 -19.86 -12.86
C PHE A 105 13.69 -21.37 -12.57
N GLY A 106 12.65 -21.97 -11.99
CA GLY A 106 12.59 -23.40 -11.65
C GLY A 106 13.32 -23.82 -10.38
N ASN A 107 13.95 -22.90 -9.64
CA ASN A 107 14.69 -23.20 -8.41
C ASN A 107 14.06 -22.52 -7.20
N TRP A 108 14.07 -23.17 -6.04
CA TRP A 108 13.64 -22.56 -4.79
C TRP A 108 14.59 -21.42 -4.41
N ALA A 109 14.08 -20.18 -4.40
CA ALA A 109 14.89 -18.99 -4.13
C ALA A 109 15.01 -18.67 -2.63
N GLY A 110 14.40 -19.47 -1.76
CA GLY A 110 14.34 -19.18 -0.33
C GLY A 110 13.34 -18.07 -0.01
N GLN A 111 13.67 -17.29 1.02
CA GLN A 111 12.87 -16.14 1.42
C GLN A 111 13.05 -14.98 0.43
N LEU A 112 11.91 -14.53 -0.06
CA LEU A 112 11.71 -13.28 -0.80
C LEU A 112 10.93 -12.33 0.13
N GLY A 113 10.17 -11.42 -0.48
CA GLY A 113 9.29 -10.51 0.22
C GLY A 113 9.11 -9.25 -0.61
N ASP A 114 8.30 -8.34 -0.09
CA ASP A 114 8.09 -7.02 -0.67
C ASP A 114 9.38 -6.18 -0.51
N GLY A 115 10.38 -6.45 -1.34
CA GLY A 115 11.70 -5.82 -1.22
C GLY A 115 11.67 -4.32 -1.55
N ARG A 116 10.76 -3.90 -2.43
CA ARG A 116 10.62 -2.52 -2.94
C ARG A 116 9.16 -2.05 -2.97
N ALA A 117 8.31 -2.74 -2.23
CA ALA A 117 6.89 -2.40 -2.13
C ALA A 117 6.53 -2.28 -0.66
N ILE A 118 5.63 -1.37 -0.34
CA ILE A 118 5.09 -1.19 1.00
C ILE A 118 3.59 -1.06 0.87
N ASN A 119 2.86 -1.91 1.56
CA ASN A 119 1.41 -1.86 1.68
C ASN A 119 1.08 -0.78 2.70
N LEU A 120 0.24 0.19 2.35
CA LEU A 120 -0.25 1.21 3.29
C LEU A 120 -1.36 0.67 4.19
N GLY A 121 -2.09 -0.32 3.69
CA GLY A 121 -3.19 -0.96 4.40
C GLY A 121 -4.30 -1.38 3.46
N GLN A 122 -5.32 -1.98 4.04
CA GLN A 122 -6.48 -2.51 3.34
C GLN A 122 -7.69 -1.60 3.56
N VAL A 123 -8.25 -1.10 2.46
CA VAL A 123 -9.39 -0.16 2.42
C VAL A 123 -10.62 -0.84 1.82
N THR A 124 -11.80 -0.49 2.33
CA THR A 124 -13.08 -0.94 1.76
C THR A 124 -13.55 0.08 0.71
N GLY A 125 -13.72 -0.39 -0.54
CA GLY A 125 -14.17 0.42 -1.66
C GLY A 125 -15.67 0.71 -1.62
N ILE A 126 -16.12 1.58 -2.52
CA ILE A 126 -17.55 1.97 -2.60
C ILE A 126 -18.45 0.82 -3.07
N ASP A 127 -17.87 -0.17 -3.72
CA ASP A 127 -18.53 -1.41 -4.14
C ASP A 127 -18.55 -2.49 -3.04
N SER A 128 -18.12 -2.11 -1.81
CA SER A 128 -17.99 -3.00 -0.65
C SER A 128 -16.94 -4.10 -0.81
N ASN A 129 -16.12 -4.07 -1.85
CA ASN A 129 -14.95 -4.93 -1.96
C ASN A 129 -13.78 -4.37 -1.17
N SER A 130 -12.85 -5.25 -0.81
CA SER A 130 -11.67 -4.89 -0.05
C SER A 130 -10.45 -4.80 -0.96
N TYR A 131 -9.70 -3.71 -0.84
CA TYR A 131 -8.56 -3.38 -1.69
C TYR A 131 -7.31 -3.13 -0.86
N MET A 132 -6.19 -3.76 -1.23
CA MET A 132 -4.89 -3.46 -0.66
C MET A 132 -4.28 -2.27 -1.39
N LEU A 133 -3.95 -1.19 -0.66
CA LEU A 133 -3.16 -0.09 -1.21
C LEU A 133 -1.68 -0.39 -1.05
N GLN A 134 -0.98 -0.57 -2.17
CA GLN A 134 0.45 -0.88 -2.18
C GLN A 134 1.24 0.14 -2.98
N LEU A 135 2.22 0.77 -2.34
CA LEU A 135 3.19 1.66 -2.98
C LEU A 135 4.38 0.85 -3.49
N LYS A 136 4.53 0.79 -4.81
CA LYS A 136 5.70 0.20 -5.45
C LYS A 136 6.75 1.28 -5.69
N GLY A 137 7.99 0.98 -5.31
CA GLY A 137 9.09 1.95 -5.32
C GLY A 137 9.22 2.77 -4.02
N ALA A 138 8.50 2.40 -2.96
CA ALA A 138 8.44 3.12 -1.68
C ALA A 138 9.70 3.04 -0.81
N GLY A 139 10.85 2.68 -1.38
CA GLY A 139 12.12 2.50 -0.68
C GLY A 139 12.44 1.05 -0.29
N PRO A 140 13.59 0.84 0.38
CA PRO A 140 14.04 -0.48 0.80
C PRO A 140 13.27 -0.97 2.04
N THR A 141 13.07 -2.29 2.07
CA THR A 141 12.49 -3.01 3.21
C THR A 141 13.47 -4.07 3.71
N PRO A 142 13.18 -4.80 4.81
CA PRO A 142 14.03 -5.89 5.26
C PRO A 142 14.28 -6.98 4.21
N TYR A 143 13.36 -7.11 3.23
CA TYR A 143 13.40 -8.08 2.14
C TYR A 143 14.16 -7.59 0.89
N PHE A 144 14.70 -6.37 0.89
CA PHE A 144 15.39 -5.82 -0.28
C PHE A 144 16.65 -6.64 -0.62
N SER A 145 16.80 -7.03 -1.88
CA SER A 145 18.01 -7.67 -2.40
C SER A 145 18.98 -6.63 -2.96
N LYS A 146 20.26 -6.72 -2.59
CA LYS A 146 21.32 -6.07 -3.37
C LYS A 146 21.46 -6.85 -4.67
N TRP A 147 21.06 -6.24 -5.78
CA TRP A 147 21.68 -6.59 -7.07
C TRP A 147 23.11 -6.07 -7.05
#